data_AF-A0AAJ1EST9-F1
#
_entry.id   AF-A0AAJ1EST9-F1
#
_cell.length_a   1.000
_cell.length_b   1.000
_cell.length_c   1.000
_cell.angle_alpha   90.00
_cell.angle_beta   90.00
_cell.angle_gamma   90.00
#
_symmetry.space_group_name_H-M   'P 1'
#
loop_
_entity.id
_entity.type
_entity.pdbx_description
1 polymer ?
#
loop_
_entity_poly.entity_id
_entity_poly.type
_entity_poly.pdbx_seq_one_letter_code
_entity_poly.pdbx_strand_id
1 'polypeptide(L)' 'KTIAANTYSVEELQVPVFINGKRVYPEYTVEEIREYSNQQKARLWDEVFRLEYPHDYYVDLTKKLLDYKIKMLEEKRK' A
#
# COMPACT_ATOMS: atom_id res chain seq x y z
N LYS A 1 6.11 15.67 -7.58
CA LYS A 1 7.39 14.96 -7.32
C LYS A 1 7.78 14.13 -8.53
N THR A 2 9.05 14.08 -8.91
CA THR A 2 9.51 13.30 -10.06
C THR A 2 10.43 12.19 -9.58
N ILE A 3 10.09 10.94 -9.92
CA ILE A 3 10.91 9.77 -9.61
C ILE A 3 11.65 9.39 -10.90
N ALA A 4 12.97 9.24 -10.84
CA ALA A 4 13.75 8.80 -12.00
C ALA A 4 13.48 7.31 -12.30
N ALA A 5 13.65 6.93 -13.56
CA ALA A 5 13.44 5.54 -13.97
C ALA A 5 14.36 4.60 -13.16
N ASN A 6 13.80 3.50 -12.65
CA ASN A 6 14.48 2.50 -11.82
C ASN A 6 15.02 3.03 -10.47
N THR A 7 14.59 4.20 -10.00
CA THR A 7 14.99 4.74 -8.69
C THR A 7 13.83 4.73 -7.69
N TYR A 8 13.24 3.55 -7.44
CA TYR A 8 12.17 3.37 -6.47
C TYR A 8 12.52 2.29 -5.44
N SER A 9 11.98 2.42 -4.24
CA SER A 9 11.99 1.38 -3.20
C SER A 9 10.61 0.74 -3.12
N VAL A 10 10.57 -0.52 -2.70
CA VAL A 10 9.33 -1.27 -2.44
C VAL A 10 9.31 -1.63 -0.96
N GLU A 11 8.19 -1.37 -0.30
CA GLU A 11 7.97 -1.67 1.11
C GLU A 11 6.76 -2.62 1.24
N GLU A 12 6.87 -3.64 2.10
CA GLU A 12 5.76 -4.53 2.41
C GLU A 12 4.82 -3.85 3.41
N LEU A 13 3.58 -3.58 2.98
CA LEU A 13 2.60 -2.87 3.82
C LEU A 13 1.94 -3.76 4.88
N GLN A 14 1.76 -5.05 4.59
CA GLN A 14 1.13 -5.99 5.51
C GLN A 14 2.19 -6.69 6.35
N VAL A 15 2.34 -6.23 7.60
CA VAL A 15 3.28 -6.82 8.56
C VAL A 15 2.52 -7.65 9.62
N PRO A 16 3.09 -8.77 10.08
CA PRO A 16 2.41 -9.63 11.04
C PRO A 16 2.24 -8.93 12.39
N VAL A 17 0.99 -8.87 12.88
CA VAL A 17 0.71 -8.34 14.23
C VAL A 17 0.74 -9.43 15.28
N PHE A 18 0.17 -10.59 14.94
CA PHE A 18 0.11 -11.78 15.78
C PHE A 18 0.58 -13.00 15.00
N ILE A 19 1.37 -13.85 15.65
CA ILE A 19 1.77 -15.16 15.13
C ILE A 19 1.44 -16.20 16.20
N ASN A 20 0.60 -17.18 15.85
CA ASN A 20 0.19 -18.26 16.75
C ASN A 20 -0.38 -17.75 18.09
N GLY A 21 -1.21 -16.70 18.03
CA GLY A 21 -1.82 -16.08 19.22
C GLY A 21 -0.88 -15.22 20.07
N LYS A 22 0.39 -15.06 19.69
CA LYS A 22 1.36 -14.17 20.36
C LYS A 22 1.51 -12.88 19.59
N ARG A 23 1.45 -11.73 20.28
CA ARG A 23 1.76 -10.43 19.67
C ARG A 23 3.24 -10.36 19.33
N VAL A 24 3.56 -10.13 18.06
CA VAL A 24 4.93 -9.96 17.58
C VAL A 24 5.23 -8.53 17.13
N TYR A 25 4.19 -7.72 16.94
CA TYR A 25 4.36 -6.31 16.60
C TYR A 25 4.77 -5.48 17.82
N PRO A 26 5.75 -4.57 17.66
CA PRO A 26 6.15 -3.67 18.72
C PRO A 26 5.02 -2.72 19.12
N GLU A 27 5.08 -2.25 20.36
CA GLU A 27 4.22 -1.15 20.82
C GLU A 27 4.82 0.18 20.37
N TYR A 28 3.96 1.09 19.95
CA TYR A 28 4.32 2.45 19.60
C TYR A 28 3.46 3.42 20.41
N THR A 29 4.06 4.54 20.78
CA THR A 29 3.37 5.68 21.38
C THR A 29 2.51 6.39 20.34
N VAL A 30 1.55 7.20 20.83
CA VAL A 30 0.67 7.98 19.94
C VAL A 30 1.48 9.01 19.15
N GLU A 31 2.51 9.58 19.76
CA GLU A 31 3.44 10.51 19.13
C GLU A 31 4.21 9.86 17.98
N GLU A 32 4.75 8.65 18.19
CA GLU A 32 5.46 7.89 17.14
C GLU A 32 4.53 7.54 15.96
N ILE A 33 3.29 7.14 16.24
CA ILE A 33 2.29 6.84 15.21
C ILE A 33 1.95 8.11 14.40
N ARG A 34 1.79 9.25 15.07
CA ARG A 34 1.51 10.54 14.42
C ARG A 34 2.68 10.94 13.51
N GLU A 35 3.90 10.85 14.02
CA GLU A 35 5.10 11.21 13.29
C GLU A 35 5.28 10.32 12.06
N TYR A 36 5.10 9.00 12.21
CA TYR A 36 5.09 8.06 11.09
C TYR A 36 4.03 8.43 10.04
N SER A 37 2.80 8.74 10.46
CA SER A 37 1.73 9.17 9.54
C SER A 37 2.11 10.42 8.74
N ASN A 38 2.71 11.41 9.39
CA ASN A 38 3.16 12.64 8.73
C ASN A 38 4.28 12.37 7.72
N GLN A 39 5.26 11.53 8.09
CA GLN A 39 6.33 11.11 7.19
C GLN A 39 5.80 10.38 5.95
N GLN A 40 4.81 9.48 6.12
CA GLN A 40 4.21 8.77 4.99
C GLN A 40 3.41 9.70 4.07
N LYS A 41 2.62 10.64 4.64
CA LYS A 41 1.92 11.66 3.84
C LYS A 41 2.89 12.52 3.04
N ALA A 42 4.02 12.87 3.63
CA ALA A 42 5.08 13.63 2.97
C ALA A 42 5.76 12.85 1.83
N ARG A 43 5.52 11.55 1.65
CA ARG A 43 5.98 10.77 0.48
C ARG A 43 5.01 10.87 -0.70
N LEU A 44 3.72 10.99 -0.44
CA LEU A 44 2.67 11.07 -1.46
C LEU A 44 2.64 12.41 -2.19
N TRP A 45 2.03 12.44 -3.37
CA TRP A 45 1.85 13.65 -4.17
C TRP A 45 0.73 14.52 -3.59
N ASP A 46 0.93 15.84 -3.58
CA ASP A 46 -0.04 16.79 -3.03
C ASP A 46 -1.38 16.72 -3.78
N GLU A 47 -1.36 16.32 -5.05
CA GLU A 47 -2.52 16.12 -5.91
C GLU A 47 -3.50 15.06 -5.37
N VAL A 48 -3.02 14.08 -4.61
CA VAL A 48 -3.84 13.03 -3.98
C VAL A 48 -4.66 13.61 -2.82
N PHE A 49 -4.18 14.69 -2.19
CA PHE A 49 -4.81 15.30 -1.01
C PHE A 49 -5.71 16.50 -1.33
N ARG A 50 -5.92 16.83 -2.60
CA ARG A 50 -6.82 17.94 -2.98
C ARG A 50 -8.25 17.65 -2.52
N LEU A 51 -8.90 18.67 -1.96
CA LEU A 51 -10.29 18.57 -1.49
C LEU A 51 -11.29 18.43 -2.65
N GLU A 52 -11.02 19.15 -3.73
CA GLU A 52 -11.80 19.09 -4.97
C GLU A 52 -10.99 18.35 -6.04
N TYR A 53 -11.62 17.37 -6.68
CA TYR A 53 -11.01 16.55 -7.74
C TYR A 53 -9.62 15.97 -7.33
N PRO A 54 -9.57 15.16 -6.25
CA PRO A 54 -8.34 14.49 -5.86
C PRO A 54 -7.85 13.59 -7.00
N HIS A 55 -6.53 13.49 -7.15
CA HIS A 55 -5.96 12.53 -8.07
C HIS A 55 -6.12 11.12 -7.52
N ASP A 56 -6.59 10.18 -8.36
CA ASP A 56 -6.75 8.79 -7.97
C ASP A 56 -5.40 8.13 -7.67
N TYR A 57 -5.29 7.48 -6.52
CA TYR A 57 -4.09 6.72 -6.17
C TYR A 57 -4.13 5.35 -6.85
N TYR A 58 -3.16 5.08 -7.73
CA TYR A 58 -3.10 3.83 -8.49
C TYR A 58 -2.83 2.63 -7.57
N VAL A 59 -3.67 1.60 -7.69
CA VAL A 59 -3.52 0.31 -7.03
C VAL A 59 -3.52 -0.77 -8.09
N ASP A 60 -2.33 -1.19 -8.51
CA ASP A 60 -2.14 -2.14 -9.59
C ASP A 60 -1.96 -3.57 -9.11
N LEU A 61 -2.28 -4.51 -10.00
CA LEU A 61 -2.00 -5.92 -9.80
C LEU A 61 -0.72 -6.30 -10.54
N THR A 62 0.09 -7.15 -9.91
CA THR A 62 1.15 -7.84 -10.65
C THR A 62 0.52 -8.69 -11.76
N LYS A 63 1.23 -8.83 -12.89
CA LYS A 63 0.75 -9.63 -14.03
C LYS A 63 0.28 -11.03 -13.60
N LYS A 64 1.06 -11.70 -12.75
CA LYS A 64 0.73 -13.02 -12.20
C LYS A 64 -0.61 -13.06 -11.46
N LEU A 65 -0.91 -12.03 -10.66
CA LEU A 65 -2.15 -11.94 -9.90
C LEU A 65 -3.35 -11.62 -10.79
N LEU A 66 -3.16 -10.76 -11.80
CA LEU A 66 -4.19 -10.46 -12.79
C LEU A 66 -4.54 -11.70 -13.62
N ASP A 67 -3.55 -12.42 -14.13
CA ASP A 67 -3.72 -13.65 -14.89
C ASP A 67 -4.49 -14.70 -14.06
N TYR A 68 -4.13 -14.82 -12.78
CA TYR A 68 -4.81 -15.71 -11.85
C TYR A 68 -6.28 -15.32 -11.64
N LYS A 69 -6.58 -14.03 -11.45
CA LYS A 69 -7.95 -13.52 -11.32
C LYS A 69 -8.78 -13.84 -12.57
N ILE A 70 -8.24 -13.59 -13.75
CA ILE A 70 -8.95 -13.83 -15.02
C ILE A 70 -9.24 -15.33 -15.17
N LYS A 71 -8.24 -16.18 -14.94
CA LYS A 71 -8.41 -17.64 -14.97
C LYS A 71 -9.55 -18.11 -14.07
N MET A 72 -9.60 -17.64 -12.81
CA MET A 72 -10.66 -18.02 -11.87
C MET A 72 -12.05 -17.58 -12.34
N LEU A 73 -12.17 -16.39 -12.96
CA LEU A 73 -13.44 -15.91 -13.49
C LEU A 73 -13.91 -16.74 -14.70
N GLU A 74 -12.99 -17.16 -15.55
CA GLU A 74 -13.30 -18.03 -16.70
C GLU A 74 -13.75 -19.43 -16.25
N GLU A 75 -13.11 -20.00 -15.23
CA GLU A 75 -13.49 -21.31 -14.67
C GLU A 75 -14.92 -21.31 -14.09
N LYS A 76 -15.38 -20.19 -13.52
CA LYS A 76 -16.72 -20.05 -12.93
C LYS A 76 -17.82 -19.69 -13.93
N ARG A 77 -17.46 -19.21 -15.12
CA ARG A 77 -18.41 -18.86 -16.19
C ARG A 77 -18.80 -20.07 -17.05
N LYS A 78 -18.09 -21.19 -16.93
CA LYS A 78 -18.44 -22.49 -17.51
C LYS A 78 -19.35 -23.26 -16.56
#